data_AF-A0A496WSC2-F1
#
_entry.id   AF-A0A496WSC2-F1
#
_cell.length_a   1.000
_cell.length_b   1.000
_cell.length_c   1.000
_cell.angle_alpha   90.00
_cell.angle_beta   90.00
_cell.angle_gamma   90.00
#
_symmetry.space_group_name_H-M   'P 1'
#
loop_
_entity.id
_entity.type
_entity.pdbx_description
1 polymer ?
#
loop_
_entity_poly.entity_id
_entity_poly.type
_entity_poly.pdbx_seq_one_letter_code
_entity_poly.pdbx_strand_id
1 'polypeptide(L)'
;MGLLIIAISLAFNWQYHNVPEPSAKGSLNRDNTQKNLQGSEAQILFQQAFILLMPPEDGTRLASSQQLFQRVIGIDPNFAGGYAGKSVALSFQVLFIKSAQPADDLSQATTLAERAVDIDHEYPLGFAALALAQSLNADTDRCGAIRQRRFPGSSRKLYLLGLK
;
A
#
# COMPACT_ATOMS: atom_id res chain seq x y z
N MET A 1 57.77 4.28 -39.07
CA MET A 1 56.70 3.62 -38.30
C MET A 1 57.31 3.06 -37.02
N GLY A 2 57.46 3.86 -35.96
CA GLY A 2 58.13 3.37 -34.73
C GLY A 2 58.29 4.37 -33.59
N LEU A 3 58.10 5.67 -33.82
CA LEU A 3 58.27 6.69 -32.79
C LEU A 3 56.98 7.37 -32.31
N LEU A 4 55.81 7.03 -32.89
CA LEU A 4 54.52 7.60 -32.48
C LEU A 4 53.77 6.76 -31.42
N ILE A 5 54.19 5.52 -31.15
CA ILE A 5 53.51 4.60 -30.23
C ILE A 5 54.00 4.77 -28.77
N ILE A 6 55.21 5.30 -28.57
CA ILE A 6 55.78 5.45 -27.23
C ILE A 6 55.21 6.68 -26.50
N ALA A 7 54.84 7.75 -27.21
CA ALA A 7 54.30 8.95 -26.59
C ALA A 7 52.89 8.76 -26.01
N ILE A 8 52.07 7.87 -26.59
CA ILE A 8 50.72 7.58 -26.08
C ILE A 8 50.79 6.67 -24.82
N SER A 9 51.83 5.86 -24.68
CA SER A 9 51.98 4.96 -23.53
C SER A 9 52.40 5.68 -22.23
N LEU A 10 53.10 6.80 -22.32
CA LEU A 10 53.53 7.56 -21.12
C LEU A 10 52.48 8.56 -20.63
N ALA A 11 51.60 9.06 -21.50
CA ALA A 11 50.46 9.88 -21.09
C ALA A 11 49.37 9.06 -20.39
N PHE A 12 49.22 7.77 -20.74
CA PHE A 12 48.25 6.87 -20.09
C PHE A 12 48.70 6.39 -18.71
N ASN A 13 50.02 6.38 -18.44
CA ASN A 13 50.55 5.92 -17.15
C ASN A 13 50.58 7.02 -16.06
N TRP A 14 50.52 8.30 -16.45
CA TRP A 14 50.52 9.42 -15.48
C TRP A 14 49.11 9.73 -14.94
N GLN A 15 48.06 9.43 -15.71
CA GLN A 15 46.67 9.63 -15.26
C GLN A 15 46.21 8.58 -14.22
N TYR A 16 46.88 7.43 -14.13
CA TYR A 16 46.52 6.35 -13.18
C TYR A 16 47.19 6.45 -11.81
N HIS A 17 48.30 7.19 -11.68
CA HIS A 17 49.04 7.28 -10.42
C HIS A 17 48.60 8.45 -9.50
N ASN A 18 47.64 9.27 -9.93
CA ASN A 18 47.05 10.36 -9.13
C ASN A 18 45.54 10.19 -8.90
N VAL A 19 45.02 8.96 -8.99
CA VAL A 19 43.73 8.64 -8.38
C VAL A 19 44.02 8.53 -6.89
N PRO A 20 43.43 9.40 -6.03
CA PRO A 20 43.54 9.17 -4.59
C PRO A 20 43.01 7.76 -4.34
N GLU A 21 43.85 6.90 -3.73
CA GLU A 21 43.40 5.60 -3.26
C GLU A 21 42.08 5.81 -2.54
N PRO A 22 41.00 5.06 -2.87
CA PRO A 22 39.81 5.07 -2.05
C PRO A 22 40.26 4.57 -0.67
N SER A 23 40.52 5.53 0.22
CA SER A 23 40.91 5.27 1.59
C SER A 23 39.91 4.29 2.14
N ALA A 24 40.40 3.09 2.48
CA ALA A 24 39.64 1.99 3.04
C ALA A 24 39.16 2.31 4.47
N LYS A 25 38.36 3.37 4.59
CA LYS A 25 37.66 3.82 5.80
C LYS A 25 36.37 4.50 5.40
N GLY A 26 35.37 3.67 5.18
CA GLY A 26 33.99 4.05 5.03
C GLY A 26 33.22 2.77 4.88
N SER A 27 32.81 2.19 6.01
CA SER A 27 31.73 1.20 6.00
C SER A 27 30.54 1.87 5.30
N LEU A 28 30.44 1.70 3.98
CA LEU A 28 29.24 2.00 3.21
C LEU A 28 28.14 1.30 3.97
N ASN A 29 27.33 2.15 4.62
CA ASN A 29 26.42 1.78 5.67
C ASN A 29 25.38 0.84 5.04
N ARG A 30 25.62 -0.47 5.10
CA ARG A 30 24.81 -1.50 4.42
C ARG A 30 23.34 -1.31 4.77
N ASP A 31 23.09 -0.88 6.00
CA ASP A 31 21.77 -0.56 6.53
C ASP A 31 21.11 0.61 5.77
N ASN A 32 21.85 1.67 5.46
CA ASN A 32 21.32 2.79 4.66
C ASN A 32 21.07 2.37 3.21
N THR A 33 21.94 1.56 2.62
CA THR A 33 21.75 1.05 1.25
C THR A 33 20.53 0.13 1.18
N GLN A 34 20.37 -0.78 2.15
CA GLN A 34 19.21 -1.67 2.23
C GLN A 34 17.92 -0.90 2.50
N LYS A 35 17.91 0.09 3.39
CA LYS A 35 16.74 0.93 3.66
C LYS A 35 16.31 1.74 2.44
N ASN A 36 17.27 2.29 1.70
CA ASN A 36 16.98 3.00 0.44
C ASN A 36 16.42 2.05 -0.63
N LEU A 37 16.93 0.82 -0.71
CA LEU A 37 16.41 -0.19 -1.63
C LEU A 37 15.00 -0.63 -1.25
N GLN A 38 14.72 -0.89 0.03
CA GLN A 38 13.38 -1.25 0.51
C GLN A 38 12.35 -0.15 0.25
N GLY A 39 12.70 1.12 0.51
CA GLY A 39 11.83 2.25 0.17
C GLY A 39 11.55 2.35 -1.33
N SER A 40 12.56 2.13 -2.18
CA SER A 40 12.38 2.11 -3.63
C SER A 40 11.52 0.94 -4.13
N GLU A 41 11.66 -0.25 -3.52
CA GLU A 41 10.86 -1.42 -3.84
C GLU A 41 9.40 -1.24 -3.42
N ALA A 42 9.15 -0.74 -2.21
CA ALA A 42 7.82 -0.43 -1.70
C ALA A 42 7.09 0.56 -2.63
N GLN A 43 7.81 1.56 -3.16
CA GLN A 43 7.23 2.57 -4.04
C GLN A 43 6.88 2.01 -5.43
N ILE A 44 7.73 1.15 -6.01
CA ILE A 44 7.44 0.47 -7.29
C ILE A 44 6.23 -0.45 -7.12
N LEU A 45 6.19 -1.22 -6.04
CA LEU A 45 5.12 -2.18 -5.78
C LEU A 45 3.79 -1.45 -5.49
N PHE A 46 3.85 -0.30 -4.84
CA PHE A 46 2.71 0.60 -4.68
C PHE A 46 2.16 1.10 -6.02
N GLN A 47 3.01 1.52 -6.95
CA GLN A 47 2.55 1.95 -8.29
C GLN A 47 1.87 0.80 -9.05
N GLN A 48 2.43 -0.41 -8.96
CA GLN A 48 1.82 -1.61 -9.55
C GLN A 48 0.45 -1.91 -8.93
N ALA A 49 0.33 -1.84 -7.60
CA ALA A 49 -0.93 -2.03 -6.90
C ALA A 49 -2.00 -1.03 -7.36
N PHE A 50 -1.62 0.23 -7.56
CA PHE A 50 -2.50 1.27 -8.08
C PHE A 50 -2.97 1.02 -9.52
N ILE A 51 -2.12 0.51 -10.39
CA ILE A 51 -2.51 0.12 -11.76
C ILE A 51 -3.57 -0.99 -11.74
N LEU A 52 -3.49 -1.89 -10.75
CA LEU A 52 -4.46 -2.97 -10.60
C LEU A 52 -5.79 -2.52 -9.97
N LEU A 53 -5.88 -1.33 -9.36
CA LEU A 53 -7.16 -0.78 -8.91
C LEU A 53 -8.10 -0.44 -10.07
N MET A 54 -7.57 -0.25 -11.28
CA MET A 54 -8.33 0.22 -12.43
C MET A 54 -8.33 -0.84 -13.54
N PRO A 55 -9.49 -1.22 -14.11
CA PRO A 55 -10.85 -0.85 -13.71
C PRO A 55 -11.27 -1.54 -12.37
N PRO A 56 -12.05 -0.87 -11.51
CA PRO A 56 -12.37 -1.39 -10.17
C PRO A 56 -13.43 -2.49 -10.16
N GLU A 57 -14.14 -2.72 -11.27
CA GLU A 57 -15.15 -3.77 -11.43
C GLU A 57 -14.53 -5.16 -11.69
N ASP A 58 -13.23 -5.21 -11.97
CA ASP A 58 -12.50 -6.48 -12.08
C ASP A 58 -12.06 -6.97 -10.69
N GLY A 59 -12.87 -7.86 -10.12
CA GLY A 59 -12.60 -8.43 -8.79
C GLY A 59 -11.26 -9.17 -8.67
N THR A 60 -10.73 -9.73 -9.76
CA THR A 60 -9.43 -10.42 -9.75
C THR A 60 -8.29 -9.42 -9.64
N ARG A 61 -8.36 -8.33 -10.41
CA ARG A 61 -7.39 -7.24 -10.33
C ARG A 61 -7.45 -6.53 -8.99
N LEU A 62 -8.66 -6.30 -8.48
CA LEU A 62 -8.86 -5.68 -7.18
C LEU A 62 -8.26 -6.53 -6.04
N ALA A 63 -8.53 -7.85 -6.03
CA ALA A 63 -7.92 -8.75 -5.05
C ALA A 63 -6.39 -8.77 -5.15
N SER A 64 -5.85 -8.76 -6.38
CA SER A 64 -4.40 -8.67 -6.61
C SER A 64 -3.81 -7.35 -6.09
N SER A 65 -4.52 -6.24 -6.28
CA SER A 65 -4.15 -4.93 -5.75
C SER A 65 -4.07 -4.94 -4.22
N GLN A 66 -5.06 -5.52 -3.54
CA GLN A 66 -5.06 -5.67 -2.07
C GLN A 66 -3.85 -6.48 -1.57
N GLN A 67 -3.49 -7.57 -2.26
CA GLN A 67 -2.32 -8.37 -1.93
C GLN A 67 -1.02 -7.58 -2.12
N LEU A 68 -0.91 -6.80 -3.19
CA LEU A 68 0.27 -5.95 -3.41
C LEU A 68 0.38 -4.88 -2.33
N PHE A 69 -0.70 -4.16 -1.99
CA PHE A 69 -0.64 -3.20 -0.87
C PHE A 69 -0.26 -3.87 0.46
N GLN A 70 -0.72 -5.10 0.72
CA GLN A 70 -0.29 -5.84 1.89
C GLN A 70 1.22 -6.15 1.87
N ARG A 71 1.80 -6.41 0.69
CA ARG A 71 3.26 -6.55 0.54
C ARG A 71 3.99 -5.23 0.71
N VAL A 72 3.45 -4.12 0.21
CA VAL A 72 4.01 -2.77 0.45
C VAL A 72 4.16 -2.54 1.96
N ILE A 73 3.10 -2.81 2.74
CA ILE A 73 3.12 -2.70 4.20
C ILE A 73 4.17 -3.61 4.83
N GLY A 74 4.38 -4.82 4.28
CA GLY A 74 5.39 -5.75 4.77
C GLY A 74 6.82 -5.33 4.48
N ILE A 75 7.06 -4.65 3.35
CA ILE A 75 8.39 -4.16 2.94
C ILE A 75 8.73 -2.87 3.68
N ASP A 76 7.81 -1.91 3.73
CA ASP A 76 7.96 -0.66 4.44
C ASP A 76 6.72 -0.36 5.31
N PRO A 77 6.73 -0.77 6.59
CA PRO A 77 5.64 -0.51 7.52
C PRO A 77 5.41 0.97 7.84
N ASN A 78 6.36 1.85 7.52
CA ASN A 78 6.27 3.30 7.72
C ASN A 78 5.90 4.03 6.43
N PHE A 79 5.63 3.31 5.34
CA PHE A 79 5.13 3.93 4.12
C PHE A 79 3.60 4.01 4.14
N ALA A 80 3.07 5.22 4.35
CA ALA A 80 1.63 5.50 4.44
C ALA A 80 0.84 5.00 3.20
N GLY A 81 1.48 5.00 2.03
CA GLY A 81 0.86 4.56 0.77
C GLY A 81 0.31 3.13 0.79
N GLY A 82 0.97 2.20 1.49
CA GLY A 82 0.49 0.83 1.60
C GLY A 82 -0.86 0.72 2.31
N TYR A 83 -1.02 1.43 3.42
CA TYR A 83 -2.26 1.44 4.21
C TYR A 83 -3.38 2.19 3.48
N ALA A 84 -3.08 3.37 2.94
CA ALA A 84 -4.07 4.18 2.21
C ALA A 84 -4.58 3.45 0.95
N GLY A 85 -3.66 2.85 0.17
CA GLY A 85 -4.04 2.09 -1.03
C GLY A 85 -4.89 0.86 -0.72
N LYS A 86 -4.56 0.11 0.34
CA LYS A 86 -5.37 -1.03 0.77
C LYS A 86 -6.76 -0.60 1.25
N SER A 87 -6.87 0.54 1.94
CA SER A 87 -8.15 1.14 2.34
C SER A 87 -9.03 1.47 1.12
N VAL A 88 -8.46 2.09 0.09
CA VAL A 88 -9.17 2.37 -1.17
C VAL A 88 -9.63 1.07 -1.85
N ALA A 89 -8.78 0.04 -1.89
CA ALA A 89 -9.12 -1.23 -2.49
C ALA A 89 -10.31 -1.95 -1.79
N LEU A 90 -10.37 -1.90 -0.46
CA LEU A 90 -11.51 -2.41 0.31
C LEU A 90 -12.79 -1.58 0.05
N SER A 91 -12.64 -0.26 -0.01
CA SER A 91 -13.76 0.64 -0.32
C SER A 91 -14.33 0.36 -1.73
N PHE A 92 -13.46 0.12 -2.70
CA PHE A 92 -13.86 -0.26 -4.07
C PHE A 92 -14.51 -1.64 -4.13
N GLN A 93 -14.08 -2.58 -3.29
CA GLN A 93 -14.72 -3.90 -3.22
C GLN A 93 -16.19 -3.78 -2.79
N VAL A 94 -16.47 -2.89 -1.85
CA VAL A 94 -17.84 -2.61 -1.39
C VAL A 94 -18.65 -1.90 -2.48
N LEU A 95 -18.06 -0.91 -3.17
CA LEU A 95 -18.73 -0.12 -4.19
C LEU A 95 -19.01 -0.89 -5.50
N PHE A 96 -18.05 -1.65 -6.02
CA PHE A 96 -18.07 -2.16 -7.39
C PHE A 96 -18.27 -3.68 -7.49
N ILE A 97 -17.74 -4.45 -6.53
CA ILE A 97 -17.73 -5.93 -6.59
C ILE A 97 -18.83 -6.57 -5.76
N LYS A 98 -19.44 -5.80 -4.84
CA LYS A 98 -20.41 -6.26 -3.83
C LYS A 98 -19.78 -7.21 -2.82
N SER A 99 -19.14 -6.63 -1.80
CA SER A 99 -18.60 -7.37 -0.66
C SER A 99 -19.66 -8.26 0.02
N ALA A 100 -19.20 -9.41 0.53
CA ALA A 100 -19.99 -10.30 1.39
C ALA A 100 -20.21 -9.72 2.80
N GLN A 101 -19.25 -8.92 3.29
CA GLN A 101 -19.26 -8.32 4.64
C GLN A 101 -18.90 -6.84 4.55
N PRO A 102 -19.76 -6.01 3.92
CA PRO A 102 -19.42 -4.62 3.63
C PRO A 102 -19.14 -3.78 4.88
N ALA A 103 -19.79 -4.05 6.01
CA ALA A 103 -19.53 -3.34 7.26
C ALA A 103 -18.13 -3.66 7.83
N ASP A 104 -17.72 -4.93 7.79
CA ASP A 104 -16.40 -5.35 8.28
C ASP A 104 -15.28 -4.81 7.37
N ASP A 105 -15.48 -4.88 6.05
CA ASP A 105 -14.54 -4.35 5.06
C ASP A 105 -14.37 -2.82 5.20
N LEU A 106 -15.46 -2.07 5.44
CA LEU A 106 -15.40 -0.61 5.63
C LEU A 106 -14.81 -0.23 7.00
N SER A 107 -15.08 -1.00 8.05
CA SER A 107 -14.41 -0.83 9.34
C SER A 107 -12.90 -1.03 9.21
N GLN A 108 -12.48 -2.06 8.47
CA GLN A 108 -11.07 -2.31 8.19
C GLN A 108 -10.46 -1.20 7.30
N ALA A 109 -11.18 -0.75 6.27
CA ALA A 109 -10.74 0.35 5.41
C ALA A 109 -10.53 1.65 6.21
N THR A 110 -11.42 1.95 7.14
CA THR A 110 -11.31 3.13 8.02
C THR A 110 -10.06 3.03 8.90
N THR A 111 -9.86 1.90 9.57
CA THR A 111 -8.67 1.65 10.42
C THR A 111 -7.36 1.80 9.63
N LEU A 112 -7.32 1.28 8.40
CA LEU A 112 -6.14 1.40 7.53
C LEU A 112 -5.90 2.84 7.10
N ALA A 113 -6.94 3.60 6.78
CA ALA A 113 -6.78 5.00 6.39
C ALA A 113 -6.36 5.89 7.57
N GLU A 114 -6.91 5.66 8.76
CA GLU A 114 -6.45 6.32 10.00
C GLU A 114 -4.96 6.04 10.22
N ARG A 115 -4.54 4.79 10.06
CA ARG A 115 -3.13 4.42 10.17
C ARG A 115 -2.24 5.15 9.14
N ALA A 116 -2.73 5.36 7.92
CA ALA A 116 -1.98 6.10 6.91
C ALA A 116 -1.79 7.57 7.31
N VAL A 117 -2.83 8.21 7.86
CA VAL A 117 -2.78 9.60 8.36
C VAL A 117 -1.86 9.71 9.58
N ASP A 118 -1.91 8.74 10.50
CA ASP A 118 -1.03 8.72 11.68
C ASP A 118 0.46 8.62 11.31
N ILE A 119 0.77 7.84 10.26
CA ILE A 119 2.13 7.67 9.76
C ILE A 119 2.63 8.95 9.09
N ASP A 120 1.81 9.55 8.22
CA ASP A 120 2.15 10.75 7.48
C ASP A 120 0.93 11.68 7.38
N HIS A 121 0.94 12.72 8.22
CA HIS A 121 -0.13 13.71 8.34
C HIS A 121 -0.19 14.69 7.16
N GLU A 122 0.74 14.62 6.22
CA GLU A 122 0.75 15.41 4.99
C GLU A 122 0.43 14.55 3.76
N TYR A 123 0.26 13.23 3.92
CA TYR A 123 0.02 12.32 2.81
C TYR A 123 -1.41 12.43 2.27
N PRO A 124 -1.63 13.03 1.07
CA PRO A 124 -2.99 13.41 0.63
C PRO A 124 -3.90 12.19 0.41
N LEU A 125 -3.33 11.08 -0.04
CA LEU A 125 -4.07 9.85 -0.28
C LEU A 125 -4.59 9.23 1.03
N GLY A 126 -3.91 9.46 2.17
CA GLY A 126 -4.39 9.01 3.48
C GLY A 126 -5.74 9.65 3.83
N PHE A 127 -5.84 10.97 3.69
CA PHE A 127 -7.10 11.68 3.91
C PHE A 127 -8.18 11.32 2.89
N ALA A 128 -7.81 11.18 1.61
CA ALA A 128 -8.75 10.76 0.57
C ALA A 128 -9.34 9.37 0.85
N ALA A 129 -8.49 8.42 1.27
CA ALA A 129 -8.90 7.08 1.67
C ALA A 129 -9.82 7.11 2.90
N LEU A 130 -9.49 7.93 3.91
CA LEU A 130 -10.29 8.06 5.12
C LEU A 130 -11.68 8.63 4.84
N ALA A 131 -11.75 9.71 4.05
CA ALA A 131 -13.01 10.31 3.64
C ALA A 131 -13.88 9.33 2.85
N LEU A 132 -13.28 8.56 1.93
CA LEU A 132 -13.99 7.54 1.16
C LEU A 132 -14.56 6.46 2.09
N ALA A 133 -13.72 5.86 2.93
CA ALA A 133 -14.13 4.79 3.84
C ALA A 133 -15.24 5.24 4.81
N GLN A 134 -15.09 6.43 5.41
CA GLN A 134 -16.08 6.99 6.33
C GLN A 134 -17.42 7.28 5.64
N SER A 135 -17.41 7.82 4.42
CA SER A 135 -18.66 8.12 3.71
C SER A 135 -19.47 6.86 3.42
N LEU A 136 -18.80 5.78 2.99
CA LEU A 136 -19.43 4.50 2.75
C LEU A 136 -19.89 3.82 4.03
N ASN A 137 -19.12 3.94 5.11
CA ASN A 137 -19.45 3.30 6.39
C ASN A 137 -20.74 3.92 6.98
N ALA A 138 -20.87 5.24 6.94
CA ALA A 138 -22.07 5.96 7.35
C ALA A 138 -23.33 5.51 6.56
N ASP A 139 -23.17 5.24 5.26
CA ASP A 139 -24.27 4.73 4.44
C ASP A 139 -24.68 3.30 4.81
N THR A 140 -23.72 2.44 5.16
CA THR A 140 -24.03 1.08 5.63
C THR A 140 -24.76 1.07 6.98
N ASP A 141 -24.37 1.93 7.92
CA ASP A 141 -25.06 2.09 9.21
C ASP A 141 -26.51 2.54 9.00
N ARG A 142 -26.71 3.51 8.10
CA ARG A 142 -28.05 3.99 7.74
C ARG A 142 -28.91 2.87 7.14
N CYS A 143 -28.34 2.06 6.25
CA CYS A 143 -29.04 0.91 5.66
C CYS A 143 -29.38 -0.17 6.70
N GLY A 144 -28.47 -0.45 7.63
CA GLY A 144 -28.68 -1.36 8.76
C GLY A 144 -29.84 -0.90 9.64
N ALA A 145 -29.87 0.39 10.00
CA ALA A 145 -30.94 0.98 10.81
C ALA A 145 -32.32 0.90 10.11
N ILE A 146 -32.39 1.15 8.80
CA ILE A 146 -33.64 1.01 8.02
C ILE A 146 -34.10 -0.45 7.99
N ARG A 147 -33.17 -1.41 7.82
CA ARG A 147 -33.50 -2.84 7.80
C ARG A 147 -34.08 -3.32 9.14
N GLN A 148 -33.50 -2.88 10.25
CA GLN A 148 -34.00 -3.21 11.60
C GLN A 148 -35.39 -2.60 11.86
N ARG A 149 -35.65 -1.38 11.37
CA ARG A 149 -37.00 -0.78 11.43
C ARG A 149 -38.01 -1.53 10.56
N ARG A 150 -37.60 -2.03 9.40
CA ARG A 150 -38.48 -2.77 8.47
C ARG A 150 -38.77 -4.20 8.94
N PHE A 151 -37.89 -4.81 9.72
CA PHE A 151 -38.04 -6.17 10.24
C PHE A 151 -37.66 -6.26 11.73
N PRO A 152 -38.50 -5.76 12.65
CA PRO A 152 -38.19 -5.73 14.08
C PRO A 152 -38.22 -7.10 14.80
N GLY A 153 -38.23 -8.24 14.10
CA GLY A 153 -38.63 -9.53 14.71
C GLY A 153 -37.90 -10.83 14.32
N SER A 154 -36.93 -10.85 13.41
CA SER A 154 -36.56 -12.12 12.76
C SER A 154 -35.40 -12.93 13.38
N SER A 155 -34.96 -12.68 14.63
CA SER A 155 -33.76 -13.40 15.13
C SER A 155 -33.75 -13.90 16.59
N ARG A 156 -34.85 -13.87 17.37
CA ARG A 156 -34.78 -14.40 18.76
C ARG A 156 -35.93 -15.24 19.30
N LYS A 157 -36.94 -15.63 18.51
CA LYS A 157 -38.11 -16.37 19.04
C LYS A 157 -38.43 -17.75 18.46
N LEU A 158 -37.59 -18.32 17.61
CA LEU A 158 -37.84 -19.67 17.05
C LEU A 158 -37.26 -20.83 17.88
N TYR A 159 -36.57 -20.58 18.99
CA TYR A 159 -36.11 -21.64 19.92
C TYR A 159 -37.01 -21.88 21.14
N LEU A 160 -38.16 -21.21 21.25
CA LEU A 160 -39.06 -21.33 22.42
C LEU A 160 -40.50 -21.74 22.07
N LEU A 161 -40.69 -22.57 21.04
CA LEU A 161 -42.00 -23.10 20.65
C LEU A 161 -41.98 -24.62 20.39
N GLY A 162 -41.21 -25.36 21.20
CA GLY A 162 -41.07 -26.81 21.07
C GLY A 162 -40.72 -27.56 22.35
N LEU A 163 -41.19 -27.12 23.52
CA LEU A 163 -41.16 -27.90 24.76
C LEU A 163 -42.41 -27.62 25.59
N LYS A 164 -43.49 -28.33 25.26
CA LYS A 164 -44.46 -28.86 26.22
C LYS A 164 -44.89 -30.23 25.72
#